data_AF-A0A6L5QRD1-F1
#
_entry.id   AF-A0A6L5QRD1-F1
#
_cell.length_a   1.000
_cell.length_b   1.000
_cell.length_c   1.000
_cell.angle_alpha   90.00
_cell.angle_beta   90.00
_cell.angle_gamma   90.00
#
_symmetry.space_group_name_H-M   'P 1'
#
loop_
_entity.id
_entity.type
_entity.pdbx_description
1 polymer ?
#
loop_
_entity_poly.entity_id
_entity_poly.type
_entity_poly.pdbx_seq_one_letter_code
_entity_poly.pdbx_strand_id
1 'polypeptide(L)'
;MPIAVKNFNKQTLISPEEVAELIKKAPASHLKGLRYVVYDPNRFYQRSYVQPVIPDRRVKGQYYPDMLDAIIIYEIKDKKLFSHILYHELGHYVFQRLLSADQRKTWVTKLYNSGQFVSDYAKTNAQEDFAETYAFFIQNKPFGFNLQAKYRFLQRYFL
;
A
#
# COMPACT_ATOMS: atom_id res chain seq x y z
N MET A 1 -8.70 -11.13 -13.73
CA MET A 1 -7.92 -10.37 -14.71
C MET A 1 -6.58 -10.00 -14.08
N PRO A 2 -5.46 -10.06 -14.81
CA PRO A 2 -4.16 -9.66 -14.30
C PRO A 2 -4.13 -8.14 -14.04
N ILE A 3 -3.42 -7.72 -12.99
CA ILE A 3 -3.16 -6.31 -12.70
C ILE A 3 -2.25 -5.74 -13.79
N ALA A 4 -2.65 -4.65 -14.42
CA ALA A 4 -1.85 -4.01 -15.47
C ALA A 4 -0.77 -3.10 -14.86
N VAL A 5 0.49 -3.35 -15.21
CA VAL A 5 1.65 -2.53 -14.85
C VAL A 5 1.92 -1.53 -15.97
N LYS A 6 1.92 -0.23 -15.66
CA LYS A 6 1.99 0.85 -16.67
C LYS A 6 3.14 1.81 -16.41
N ASN A 7 3.75 2.30 -17.49
CA ASN A 7 4.75 3.38 -17.52
C ASN A 7 6.08 3.10 -16.79
N PHE A 8 6.32 1.88 -16.30
CA PHE A 8 7.59 1.54 -15.64
C PHE A 8 8.79 1.57 -16.58
N ASN A 9 8.58 1.51 -17.90
CA ASN A 9 9.62 1.73 -18.91
C ASN A 9 10.21 3.16 -18.91
N LYS A 10 9.65 4.11 -18.15
CA LYS A 10 10.18 5.49 -18.00
C LYS A 10 11.32 5.61 -16.99
N GLN A 11 11.78 4.51 -16.41
CA GLN A 11 12.92 4.43 -15.49
C GLN A 11 13.61 3.08 -15.64
N THR A 12 14.84 2.94 -15.13
CA THR A 12 15.69 1.75 -15.32
C THR A 12 15.93 0.94 -14.05
N LEU A 13 15.39 1.37 -12.91
CA LEU A 13 15.64 0.75 -11.61
C LEU A 13 14.82 -0.52 -11.38
N ILE A 14 13.61 -0.63 -11.94
CA ILE A 14 12.76 -1.82 -11.79
C ILE A 14 11.95 -2.11 -13.06
N SER A 15 12.00 -3.35 -13.57
CA SER A 15 11.25 -3.68 -14.78
C SER A 15 9.75 -3.90 -14.50
N PRO A 16 8.86 -3.78 -15.51
CA PRO A 16 7.44 -4.15 -15.35
C PRO A 16 7.23 -5.58 -14.86
N GLU A 17 8.08 -6.52 -15.29
CA GLU A 17 8.05 -7.93 -14.88
C GLU A 17 8.41 -8.06 -13.39
N GLU A 18 9.46 -7.35 -12.93
CA GLU A 18 9.82 -7.33 -11.51
C GLU A 18 8.68 -6.76 -10.63
N VAL A 19 7.98 -5.72 -11.12
CA VAL A 19 6.79 -5.20 -10.44
C VAL A 19 5.70 -6.27 -10.36
N ALA A 20 5.44 -6.99 -11.45
CA ALA A 20 4.45 -8.07 -11.47
C ALA A 20 4.82 -9.20 -10.48
N GLU A 21 6.10 -9.59 -10.40
CA GLU A 21 6.57 -10.58 -9.44
C GLU A 21 6.43 -10.11 -7.98
N LEU A 22 6.67 -8.82 -7.70
CA LEU A 22 6.41 -8.25 -6.37
C LEU A 22 4.93 -8.30 -6.02
N ILE A 23 4.04 -7.93 -6.94
CA ILE A 23 2.59 -7.99 -6.73
C ILE A 23 2.15 -9.43 -6.38
N LYS A 24 2.70 -10.44 -7.07
CA LYS A 24 2.37 -11.86 -6.83
C LYS A 24 2.77 -12.37 -5.44
N LYS A 25 3.63 -11.66 -4.70
CA LYS A 25 3.93 -12.00 -3.30
C LYS A 25 2.76 -11.74 -2.37
N ALA A 26 1.83 -10.87 -2.76
CA ALA A 26 0.58 -10.69 -2.03
C ALA A 26 -0.41 -11.82 -2.38
N PRO A 27 -1.19 -12.31 -1.40
CA PRO A 27 -2.24 -13.29 -1.66
C PRO A 27 -3.23 -12.82 -2.73
N ALA A 28 -3.66 -13.73 -3.61
CA ALA A 28 -4.52 -13.40 -4.75
C ALA A 28 -5.86 -12.76 -4.32
N SER A 29 -6.38 -13.12 -3.15
CA SER A 29 -7.55 -12.50 -2.54
C SER A 29 -7.35 -11.00 -2.29
N HIS A 30 -6.13 -10.56 -1.99
CA HIS A 30 -5.79 -9.15 -1.72
C HIS A 30 -5.53 -8.35 -2.99
N LEU A 31 -5.64 -8.99 -4.14
CA LEU A 31 -5.51 -8.35 -5.45
C LEU A 31 -6.87 -8.25 -6.15
N LYS A 32 -7.93 -8.79 -5.55
CA LYS A 32 -9.25 -8.94 -6.17
C LYS A 32 -9.94 -7.60 -6.38
N GLY A 33 -9.80 -7.07 -7.59
CA GLY A 33 -10.43 -5.81 -8.00
C GLY A 33 -9.42 -4.68 -8.17
N LEU A 34 -8.18 -4.85 -7.73
CA LEU A 34 -7.09 -3.95 -8.08
C LEU A 34 -6.83 -4.07 -9.59
N ARG A 35 -6.78 -2.94 -10.30
CA ARG A 35 -6.69 -2.95 -11.77
C ARG A 35 -5.32 -2.56 -12.28
N TYR A 36 -4.68 -1.60 -11.62
CA TYR A 36 -3.46 -0.98 -12.14
C TYR A 36 -2.40 -0.73 -11.07
N VAL A 37 -1.14 -0.87 -11.47
CA VAL A 37 0.01 -0.24 -10.82
C VAL A 37 0.69 0.64 -11.85
N VAL A 38 0.76 1.94 -11.59
CA VAL A 38 1.21 2.93 -12.57
C VAL A 38 2.40 3.71 -12.01
N TYR A 39 3.45 3.85 -12.81
CA TYR A 39 4.50 4.82 -12.54
C TYR A 39 4.13 6.19 -13.16
N ASP A 40 4.05 7.23 -12.34
CA ASP A 40 3.68 8.59 -12.74
C ASP A 40 4.64 9.64 -12.14
N PRO A 41 5.87 9.77 -12.66
CA PRO A 41 6.84 10.73 -12.13
C PRO A 41 6.40 12.20 -12.26
N ASN A 42 5.46 12.48 -13.16
CA ASN A 42 4.95 13.83 -13.42
C ASN A 42 3.79 14.21 -12.50
N ARG A 43 3.35 13.29 -11.63
CA ARG A 43 2.24 13.46 -10.69
C ARG A 43 0.98 13.97 -11.39
N PHE A 44 0.71 13.46 -12.58
CA PHE A 44 -0.49 13.77 -13.34
C PHE A 44 -1.75 13.43 -12.53
N TYR A 45 -1.77 12.27 -11.86
CA TYR A 45 -2.94 11.82 -11.09
C TYR A 45 -3.17 12.60 -9.78
N GLN A 46 -2.23 13.44 -9.33
CA GLN A 46 -2.45 14.36 -8.21
C GLN A 46 -3.11 15.67 -8.63
N ARG A 47 -3.22 15.94 -9.92
CA ARG A 47 -3.78 17.19 -10.43
C ARG A 47 -5.30 17.10 -10.46
N SER A 48 -5.95 18.19 -10.13
CA SER A 48 -7.36 18.40 -10.42
C SER A 48 -7.49 19.63 -11.33
N TYR A 49 -8.25 19.46 -12.42
CA TYR A 49 -8.58 20.54 -13.35
C TYR A 49 -9.74 21.40 -12.83
N VAL A 50 -10.49 20.92 -11.83
CA VAL A 50 -11.62 21.63 -11.21
C VAL A 50 -11.13 22.49 -10.05
N GLN A 51 -10.14 22.00 -9.28
CA GLN A 51 -9.48 22.75 -8.22
C GLN A 51 -7.97 22.55 -8.36
N PRO A 52 -7.19 23.59 -8.72
CA PRO A 52 -5.75 23.46 -8.85
C PRO A 52 -5.11 23.02 -7.53
N VAL A 53 -4.73 21.76 -7.45
CA VAL A 53 -3.97 21.21 -6.33
C VAL A 53 -2.50 21.16 -6.71
N ILE A 54 -1.64 21.77 -5.88
CA ILE A 54 -0.20 21.64 -6.03
C ILE A 54 0.19 20.21 -5.64
N PRO A 55 0.82 19.41 -6.52
CA PRO A 55 1.21 18.04 -6.20
C PRO A 55 2.17 18.00 -5.00
N ASP A 56 1.83 17.22 -3.97
CA ASP A 56 2.72 17.05 -2.81
C ASP A 56 3.89 16.14 -3.16
N ARG A 57 5.07 16.74 -3.31
CA ARG A 57 6.31 16.03 -3.67
C ARG A 57 6.83 15.08 -2.59
N ARG A 58 6.33 15.16 -1.36
CA ARG A 58 6.72 14.27 -0.25
C ARG A 58 6.06 12.89 -0.36
N VAL A 59 4.90 12.82 -1.02
CA VAL A 59 4.14 11.58 -1.25
C VAL A 59 4.83 10.78 -2.34
N LYS A 60 5.23 9.53 -2.06
CA LYS A 60 6.00 8.69 -3.01
C LYS A 60 5.14 7.68 -3.75
N GLY A 61 3.99 7.33 -3.19
CA GLY A 61 2.95 6.53 -3.81
C GLY A 61 1.59 6.92 -3.25
N GLN A 62 0.52 6.50 -3.91
CA GLN A 62 -0.83 6.68 -3.42
C GLN A 62 -1.77 5.66 -4.08
N TYR A 63 -2.60 5.03 -3.26
CA TYR A 63 -3.77 4.29 -3.72
C TYR A 63 -4.94 5.23 -4.04
N TYR A 64 -5.54 5.05 -5.23
CA TYR A 64 -6.68 5.82 -5.73
C TYR A 64 -7.93 4.93 -5.85
N PRO A 65 -8.86 4.99 -4.89
CA PRO A 65 -10.10 4.21 -4.96
C PRO A 65 -11.06 4.73 -6.05
N ASP A 66 -11.21 6.04 -6.19
CA ASP A 66 -12.42 6.60 -6.82
C ASP A 66 -12.44 6.58 -8.35
N MET A 67 -11.28 6.51 -9.02
CA MET A 67 -11.24 6.53 -10.49
C MET A 67 -10.87 5.19 -11.11
N LEU A 68 -9.94 4.44 -10.50
CA LEU A 68 -9.23 3.38 -11.22
C LEU A 68 -8.98 2.11 -10.41
N ASP A 69 -9.23 2.09 -9.09
CA ASP A 69 -8.69 1.09 -8.16
C ASP A 69 -7.23 0.79 -8.53
N ALA A 70 -6.41 1.84 -8.40
CA ALA A 70 -5.04 1.86 -8.89
C ALA A 70 -4.06 2.31 -7.81
N ILE A 71 -2.88 1.70 -7.82
CA ILE A 71 -1.72 2.19 -7.08
C ILE A 71 -0.89 3.03 -8.03
N ILE A 72 -0.63 4.27 -7.63
CA ILE A 72 0.20 5.21 -8.38
C ILE A 72 1.51 5.41 -7.63
N ILE A 73 2.64 5.23 -8.32
CA ILE A 73 3.99 5.41 -7.78
C ILE A 73 4.58 6.66 -8.43
N TYR A 74 5.01 7.62 -7.62
CA TYR A 74 5.55 8.90 -8.09
C TYR A 74 7.07 8.94 -8.11
N GLU A 75 7.72 8.21 -7.20
CA GLU A 75 9.16 8.26 -7.04
C GLU A 75 9.73 6.87 -6.77
N ILE A 76 10.78 6.52 -7.50
CA ILE A 76 11.53 5.27 -7.34
C ILE A 76 12.99 5.67 -7.13
N LYS A 77 13.50 5.51 -5.90
CA LYS A 77 14.92 5.76 -5.58
C LYS A 77 15.75 4.50 -5.64
N ASP A 78 15.18 3.40 -5.17
CA ASP A 78 15.79 2.08 -5.13
C ASP A 78 14.71 1.00 -5.03
N LYS A 79 15.07 -0.26 -5.31
CA LYS A 79 14.15 -1.40 -5.31
C LYS A 79 13.54 -1.70 -3.93
N LYS A 80 14.30 -1.48 -2.84
CA LYS A 80 13.85 -1.76 -1.48
C LYS A 80 12.77 -0.77 -1.07
N LEU A 81 13.00 0.52 -1.25
CA LEU A 81 12.03 1.57 -1.02
C LEU A 81 10.80 1.38 -1.91
N PHE A 82 10.99 1.07 -3.19
CA PHE A 82 9.89 0.78 -4.11
C PHE A 82 8.98 -0.32 -3.58
N SER A 83 9.56 -1.48 -3.22
CA SER A 83 8.77 -2.63 -2.75
C SER A 83 7.96 -2.27 -1.49
N HIS A 84 8.55 -1.47 -0.59
CA HIS A 84 7.85 -1.03 0.59
C HIS A 84 6.71 -0.06 0.28
N ILE A 85 6.91 0.92 -0.61
CA ILE A 85 5.84 1.82 -1.07
C ILE A 85 4.72 1.00 -1.73
N LEU A 86 5.06 0.09 -2.64
CA LEU A 86 4.07 -0.75 -3.32
C LEU A 86 3.18 -1.51 -2.34
N TYR A 87 3.78 -2.18 -1.35
CA TYR A 87 3.00 -2.93 -0.38
C TYR A 87 2.27 -2.03 0.62
N HIS A 88 2.80 -0.86 0.93
CA HIS A 88 2.11 0.14 1.73
C HIS A 88 0.82 0.57 1.03
N GLU A 89 0.88 0.98 -0.24
CA GLU A 89 -0.30 1.36 -1.01
C GLU A 89 -1.26 0.18 -1.22
N LEU A 90 -0.74 -1.04 -1.35
CA LEU A 90 -1.58 -2.24 -1.36
C LEU A 90 -2.30 -2.42 -0.02
N GLY A 91 -1.66 -2.09 1.10
CA GLY A 91 -2.28 -2.06 2.42
C GLY A 91 -3.45 -1.08 2.49
N HIS A 92 -3.31 0.13 1.94
CA HIS A 92 -4.43 1.08 1.81
C HIS A 92 -5.59 0.50 1.00
N TYR A 93 -5.29 -0.13 -0.14
CA TYR A 93 -6.29 -0.83 -0.94
C TYR A 93 -7.01 -1.92 -0.15
N VAL A 94 -6.28 -2.81 0.53
CA VAL A 94 -6.86 -3.89 1.34
C VAL A 94 -7.75 -3.31 2.44
N PHE A 95 -7.30 -2.27 3.14
CA PHE A 95 -8.06 -1.64 4.22
C PHE A 95 -9.41 -1.09 3.72
N GLN A 96 -9.38 -0.35 2.62
CA GLN A 96 -10.55 0.35 2.10
C GLN A 96 -11.52 -0.56 1.35
N ARG A 97 -11.00 -1.53 0.57
CA ARG A 97 -11.82 -2.36 -0.33
C ARG A 97 -12.14 -3.74 0.18
N LEU A 98 -11.25 -4.35 0.97
CA LEU A 98 -11.34 -5.79 1.26
C LEU A 98 -11.68 -6.10 2.71
N LEU A 99 -11.25 -5.26 3.65
CA LEU A 99 -11.71 -5.41 5.02
C LEU A 99 -13.23 -5.14 5.11
N SER A 100 -13.91 -5.96 5.91
CA SER A 100 -15.25 -5.69 6.39
C SER A 100 -15.26 -4.50 7.37
N ALA A 101 -16.45 -3.95 7.61
CA ALA A 101 -16.63 -2.88 8.59
C ALA A 101 -16.15 -3.29 10.00
N ASP A 102 -16.43 -4.53 10.42
CA ASP A 102 -16.03 -5.03 11.74
C ASP A 102 -14.52 -5.24 11.87
N GLN A 103 -13.87 -5.69 10.79
CA GLN A 103 -12.41 -5.80 10.74
C GLN A 103 -11.73 -4.44 10.81
N ARG A 104 -12.21 -3.44 10.01
CA ARG A 104 -11.72 -2.06 10.10
C ARG A 104 -11.94 -1.48 11.49
N LYS A 105 -13.14 -1.66 12.06
CA LYS A 105 -13.45 -1.23 13.42
C LYS A 105 -12.49 -1.84 14.44
N THR A 106 -12.27 -3.15 14.36
CA THR A 106 -11.32 -3.86 15.23
C THR A 106 -9.91 -3.27 15.12
N TRP A 107 -9.45 -2.99 13.90
CA TRP A 107 -8.16 -2.36 13.69
C TRP A 107 -8.10 -0.98 14.37
N VAL A 108 -9.05 -0.10 14.03
CA VAL A 108 -9.06 1.30 14.50
C VAL A 108 -9.25 1.39 16.01
N THR A 109 -10.19 0.65 16.59
CA THR A 109 -10.57 0.85 18.00
C THR A 109 -9.74 0.03 18.98
N LYS A 110 -9.12 -1.08 18.53
CA LYS A 110 -8.35 -1.97 19.41
C LYS A 110 -6.87 -2.01 19.07
N LEU A 111 -6.52 -2.31 17.82
CA LEU A 111 -5.13 -2.57 17.44
C LEU A 111 -4.31 -1.30 17.29
N TYR A 112 -4.87 -0.25 16.68
CA TYR A 112 -4.21 1.05 16.59
C TYR A 112 -4.04 1.68 17.98
N ASN A 113 -5.08 1.64 18.80
CA ASN A 113 -5.09 2.19 20.17
C ASN A 113 -4.18 1.46 21.17
N SER A 114 -3.59 0.31 20.81
CA SER A 114 -2.60 -0.35 21.66
C SER A 114 -1.27 0.42 21.75
N GLY A 115 -1.08 1.45 20.91
CA GLY A 115 0.11 2.30 20.92
C GLY A 115 1.40 1.63 20.42
N GLN A 116 1.29 0.44 19.80
CA GLN A 116 2.43 -0.32 19.29
C GLN A 116 2.48 -0.18 17.76
N PHE A 117 3.58 0.31 17.21
CA PHE A 117 3.69 0.66 15.79
C PHE A 117 4.94 0.05 15.16
N VAL A 118 4.85 -0.31 13.87
CA VAL A 118 5.99 -0.86 13.10
C VAL A 118 6.99 0.22 12.66
N SER A 119 6.56 1.48 12.61
CA SER A 119 7.34 2.63 12.20
C SER A 119 6.80 3.90 12.85
N ASP A 120 7.55 5.01 12.79
CA ASP A 120 7.03 6.31 13.21
C ASP A 120 5.91 6.82 12.29
N TYR A 121 5.96 6.46 11.00
CA TYR A 121 4.92 6.84 10.05
C TYR A 121 3.58 6.16 10.35
N ALA A 122 3.60 4.92 10.84
CA ALA A 122 2.42 4.21 11.31
C ALA A 122 1.67 4.94 12.45
N LYS A 123 2.31 5.89 13.17
CA LYS A 123 1.66 6.67 14.24
C LYS A 123 0.71 7.76 13.72
N THR A 124 0.75 8.06 12.42
CA THR A 124 0.00 9.19 11.85
C THR A 124 -1.51 9.01 11.99
N ASN A 125 -2.03 7.83 11.64
CA ASN A 125 -3.42 7.44 11.85
C ASN A 125 -3.60 5.92 11.67
N ALA A 126 -4.80 5.41 11.95
CA ALA A 126 -5.08 3.98 11.87
C ALA A 126 -4.97 3.38 10.45
N GLN A 127 -5.15 4.17 9.39
CA GLN A 127 -4.97 3.70 8.01
C GLN A 127 -3.48 3.57 7.67
N GLU A 128 -2.67 4.56 8.02
CA GLU A 128 -1.21 4.49 7.86
C GLU A 128 -0.60 3.35 8.68
N ASP A 129 -1.09 3.16 9.91
CA ASP A 129 -0.70 2.03 10.73
C ASP A 129 -0.99 0.68 10.07
N PHE A 130 -2.18 0.53 9.48
CA PHE A 130 -2.53 -0.68 8.75
C PHE A 130 -1.63 -0.87 7.53
N ALA A 131 -1.46 0.17 6.70
CA ALA A 131 -0.68 0.12 5.48
C ALA A 131 0.79 -0.23 5.74
N GLU A 132 1.41 0.42 6.72
CA GLU A 132 2.77 0.13 7.16
C GLU A 132 2.90 -1.29 7.71
N THR A 133 1.96 -1.71 8.57
CA THR A 133 1.98 -3.07 9.15
C THR A 133 1.83 -4.13 8.06
N TYR A 134 0.93 -3.91 7.10
CA TYR A 134 0.72 -4.79 5.96
C TYR A 134 1.99 -4.87 5.09
N ALA A 135 2.66 -3.74 4.83
CA ALA A 135 3.90 -3.73 4.08
C ALA A 135 5.02 -4.52 4.78
N PHE A 136 5.10 -4.47 6.10
CA PHE A 136 6.04 -5.28 6.89
C PHE A 136 5.70 -6.77 6.82
N PHE A 137 4.40 -7.10 6.88
CA PHE A 137 3.89 -8.47 6.80
C PHE A 137 4.24 -9.14 5.48
N ILE A 138 3.91 -8.53 4.33
CA ILE A 138 4.20 -9.11 3.01
C ILE A 138 5.72 -9.25 2.77
N GLN A 139 6.53 -8.36 3.34
CA GLN A 139 7.99 -8.43 3.24
C GLN A 139 8.64 -9.39 4.23
N ASN A 140 7.86 -10.12 5.05
CA ASN A 140 8.37 -10.96 6.13
C ASN A 140 9.39 -10.23 7.04
N LYS A 141 9.16 -8.94 7.27
CA LYS A 141 9.99 -8.17 8.21
C LYS A 141 9.68 -8.62 9.64
N PRO A 142 10.67 -8.64 10.54
CA PRO A 142 10.46 -9.09 11.91
C PRO A 142 9.44 -8.20 12.62
N PHE A 143 8.44 -8.84 13.23
CA PHE A 143 7.50 -8.21 14.14
C PHE A 143 8.04 -8.35 15.56
N GLY A 144 8.19 -7.23 16.27
CA GLY A 144 8.48 -7.27 17.70
C GLY A 144 7.37 -7.99 18.48
N PHE A 145 7.71 -8.53 19.66
CA PHE A 145 6.75 -9.25 20.52
C PHE A 145 5.45 -8.46 20.76
N ASN A 146 5.55 -7.15 20.94
CA ASN A 146 4.41 -6.27 21.21
C ASN A 146 3.47 -6.06 20.00
N LEU A 147 3.87 -6.49 18.80
CA LEU A 147 3.06 -6.37 17.57
C LEU A 147 2.37 -7.67 17.18
N GLN A 148 2.46 -8.73 18.01
CA GLN A 148 1.86 -10.03 17.68
C GLN A 148 0.36 -9.96 17.43
N ALA A 149 -0.38 -9.09 18.11
CA ALA A 149 -1.83 -8.95 17.88
C ALA A 149 -2.14 -8.47 16.46
N LYS A 150 -1.36 -7.51 15.94
CA LYS A 150 -1.48 -7.02 14.56
C LYS A 150 -1.05 -8.10 13.56
N TYR A 151 0.04 -8.79 13.84
CA TYR A 151 0.51 -9.89 13.01
C TYR A 151 -0.53 -11.02 12.90
N ARG A 152 -1.12 -11.45 14.03
CA ARG A 152 -2.19 -12.47 14.06
C ARG A 152 -3.45 -12.00 13.36
N PHE A 153 -3.81 -10.72 13.49
CA PHE A 153 -4.91 -10.14 12.73
C PHE A 153 -4.65 -10.32 11.24
N LEU A 154 -3.44 -9.98 10.77
CA LEU A 154 -3.10 -10.15 9.37
C LEU A 154 -3.17 -11.64 8.99
N GLN A 155 -2.44 -12.52 9.66
CA GLN A 155 -2.47 -13.96 9.38
C GLN A 155 -3.88 -14.56 9.32
N ARG A 156 -4.78 -14.17 10.23
CA ARG A 156 -6.15 -14.73 10.29
C ARG A 156 -7.00 -14.38 9.08
N TYR A 157 -6.79 -13.20 8.50
CA TYR A 157 -7.64 -12.68 7.43
C TYR A 157 -6.96 -12.69 6.07
N PHE A 158 -5.66 -12.97 6.05
CA PHE A 158 -4.77 -12.74 4.92
C PHE A 158 -3.80 -13.90 4.65
N LEU A 159 -3.91 -15.02 5.37
CA LEU A 159 -3.40 -16.35 5.00
C LEU A 159 -4.58 -17.33 4.96
#